data_AF-A0A956LPQ4-F1
#
_entry.id   AF-A0A956LPQ4-F1
#
_cell.length_a   1.000
_cell.length_b   1.000
_cell.length_c   1.000
_cell.angle_alpha   90.00
_cell.angle_beta   90.00
_cell.angle_gamma   90.00
#
_symmetry.space_group_name_H-M   'P 1'
#
loop_
_entity.id
_entity.type
_entity.pdbx_description
1 polymer ?
#
loop_
_entity_poly.entity_id
_entity_poly.type
_entity_poly.pdbx_seq_one_letter_code
_entity_poly.pdbx_strand_id
1 'polypeptide(L)'
;GLALSDGVFGARPQLLIGDLNALCPDDYDAARWAEITAQRARNRWEPPRGDTVAALARAGYVDCWRRAGCEGPVATCRFETRVDYIWADPALLERWSLSRCRRLDRDRFASDHRPVAASFQIAALGQRAR
;
A
#
# COMPACT_ATOMS: atom_id res chain seq x y z
N GLY A 1 22.01 15.84 0.46
CA GLY A 1 20.89 14.90 0.58
C GLY A 1 19.63 15.67 0.33
N LEU A 2 18.90 15.37 -0.74
CA LEU A 2 17.66 16.07 -1.07
C LEU A 2 16.60 15.68 -0.04
N ALA A 3 16.25 16.61 0.84
CA ALA A 3 15.01 16.52 1.58
C ALA A 3 13.90 16.58 0.53
N LEU A 4 13.14 15.50 0.38
CA LEU A 4 11.86 15.53 -0.32
C LEU A 4 10.83 16.26 0.57
N SER A 5 11.16 17.46 1.05
CA SER A 5 10.25 18.27 1.86
C SER A 5 9.28 19.09 1.01
N ASP A 6 9.44 19.06 -0.31
CA ASP A 6 8.45 19.51 -1.27
C ASP A 6 8.36 18.45 -2.38
N GLY A 7 7.49 17.45 -2.22
CA GLY A 7 7.22 16.48 -3.28
C GLY A 7 6.76 17.19 -4.57
N VAL A 8 6.63 16.43 -5.67
CA VAL A 8 6.19 16.95 -6.99
C VAL A 8 4.91 17.81 -6.92
N PHE A 9 4.08 17.59 -5.89
CA PHE A 9 2.81 18.29 -5.68
C PHE A 9 2.80 19.23 -4.44
N GLY A 10 3.95 19.46 -3.80
CA GLY A 10 4.07 20.25 -2.56
C GLY A 10 3.35 19.63 -1.36
N ALA A 11 3.03 20.43 -0.35
CA ALA A 11 2.31 20.02 0.87
C ALA A 11 0.81 19.70 0.68
N ARG A 12 0.41 19.29 -0.52
CA ARG A 12 -0.98 18.92 -0.82
C ARG A 12 -1.25 17.49 -0.36
N PRO A 13 -2.41 17.23 0.28
CA PRO A 13 -2.86 15.87 0.57
C PRO A 13 -2.93 15.00 -0.68
N GLN A 14 -2.40 13.79 -0.58
CA GLN A 14 -2.20 12.85 -1.68
C GLN A 14 -2.50 11.41 -1.24
N LEU A 15 -3.09 10.68 -2.19
CA LEU A 15 -3.22 9.24 -2.15
C LEU A 15 -2.57 8.66 -3.41
N LEU A 16 -1.75 7.64 -3.23
CA LEU A 16 -1.17 6.85 -4.31
C LEU A 16 -1.81 5.47 -4.27
N ILE A 17 -2.58 5.14 -5.30
CA ILE A 17 -3.44 3.96 -5.33
C ILE A 17 -3.24 3.15 -6.61
N GLY A 18 -3.33 1.83 -6.49
CA GLY A 18 -3.38 0.93 -7.64
C GLY A 18 -2.45 -0.28 -7.50
N ASP A 19 -2.34 -1.02 -8.60
CA ASP A 19 -1.39 -2.11 -8.76
C ASP A 19 0.01 -1.55 -9.03
N LEU A 20 0.92 -1.74 -8.09
CA LEU A 20 2.32 -1.32 -8.22
C LEU A 20 3.20 -2.41 -8.83
N ASN A 21 2.67 -3.62 -9.00
CA ASN A 21 3.38 -4.84 -9.41
C ASN A 21 4.70 -5.08 -8.64
N ALA A 22 4.75 -4.57 -7.41
CA ALA A 22 5.86 -4.62 -6.48
C ALA A 22 5.39 -5.29 -5.20
N LEU A 23 6.32 -5.97 -4.50
CA LEU A 23 6.02 -6.69 -3.27
C LEU A 23 6.67 -5.99 -2.09
N CYS A 24 5.98 -5.94 -0.95
CA CYS A 24 6.65 -5.56 0.28
C CYS A 24 7.28 -6.79 0.95
N PRO A 25 8.60 -6.83 1.18
CA PRO A 25 9.26 -7.99 1.78
C PRO A 25 8.66 -8.42 3.12
N ASP A 26 8.31 -7.46 3.98
CA ASP A 26 7.76 -7.75 5.31
C ASP A 26 6.35 -8.39 5.29
N ASP A 27 5.71 -8.52 4.12
CA ASP A 27 4.47 -9.28 3.98
C ASP A 27 4.70 -10.80 3.95
N TYR A 28 5.95 -11.26 3.78
CA TYR A 28 6.28 -12.66 3.52
C TYR A 28 7.46 -13.11 4.37
N ASP A 29 7.40 -14.35 4.86
CA ASP A 29 8.59 -15.00 5.38
C ASP A 29 9.53 -15.45 4.24
N ALA A 30 10.73 -15.91 4.60
CA ALA A 30 11.74 -16.33 3.64
C ALA A 30 11.29 -17.53 2.78
N ALA A 31 10.52 -18.47 3.33
CA ALA A 31 10.04 -19.63 2.61
C ALA A 31 9.04 -19.20 1.53
N ARG A 32 8.09 -18.36 1.91
CA ARG A 32 7.09 -17.81 0.99
C ARG A 32 7.71 -16.93 -0.09
N TRP A 33 8.71 -16.11 0.26
CA TRP A 33 9.44 -15.32 -0.73
C TRP A 33 10.17 -16.20 -1.75
N ALA A 34 10.78 -17.31 -1.31
CA ALA A 34 11.44 -18.27 -2.20
C ALA A 34 10.43 -18.96 -3.13
N GLU A 35 9.25 -19.33 -2.64
CA GLU A 35 8.16 -19.87 -3.46
C GLU A 35 7.71 -18.91 -4.54
N ILE A 36 7.45 -17.65 -4.18
CA ILE A 36 7.05 -16.57 -5.11
C ILE A 36 8.14 -16.39 -6.18
N THR A 37 9.41 -16.36 -5.76
CA THR A 37 10.55 -16.23 -6.67
C THR A 37 10.59 -17.38 -7.67
N ALA A 38 10.45 -18.63 -7.20
CA ALA A 38 10.44 -19.81 -8.05
C ALA A 38 9.23 -19.83 -9.01
N GLN A 39 8.06 -19.42 -8.55
CA GLN A 39 6.86 -19.31 -9.38
C GLN A 39 7.03 -18.26 -10.49
N ARG A 40 7.53 -17.06 -10.15
CA ARG A 40 7.84 -15.99 -11.11
C ARG A 40 8.84 -16.48 -12.16
N ALA A 41 9.91 -17.17 -11.74
CA ALA A 41 10.89 -17.76 -12.65
C ALA A 41 10.27 -18.80 -13.61
N ARG A 42 9.44 -19.72 -13.11
CA ARG A 42 8.73 -20.72 -13.93
C ARG A 42 7.83 -20.06 -14.98
N ASN A 43 7.22 -18.93 -14.64
CA ASN A 43 6.36 -18.16 -15.55
C ASN A 43 7.12 -17.16 -16.44
N ARG A 44 8.47 -17.10 -16.33
CA ARG A 44 9.34 -16.13 -17.02
C ARG A 44 8.99 -14.67 -16.71
N TRP A 45 8.63 -14.39 -15.46
CA TRP A 45 8.44 -13.04 -14.94
C TRP A 45 9.69 -12.56 -14.21
N GLU A 46 9.78 -11.24 -14.06
CA GLU A 46 10.82 -10.64 -13.25
C GLU A 46 10.77 -11.14 -11.79
N PRO A 47 11.92 -11.31 -11.12
CA PRO A 47 11.97 -11.63 -9.70
C PRO A 47 11.14 -10.65 -8.87
N PRO A 48 10.63 -11.07 -7.70
CA PRO A 48 9.93 -10.15 -6.80
C PRO A 48 10.85 -9.01 -6.39
N ARG A 49 10.36 -7.76 -6.48
CA ARG A 49 11.11 -6.55 -6.11
C ARG A 49 10.33 -5.73 -5.09
N GLY A 50 11.06 -5.15 -4.13
CA GLY A 50 10.52 -4.24 -3.11
C GLY A 50 10.94 -2.79 -3.27
N ASP A 51 11.71 -2.45 -4.30
CA ASP A 51 12.32 -1.12 -4.46
C ASP A 51 11.29 0.01 -4.53
N THR A 52 10.18 -0.20 -5.25
CA THR A 52 9.08 0.77 -5.37
C THR A 52 8.44 1.08 -4.02
N VAL A 53 8.10 0.02 -3.27
CA VAL A 53 7.50 0.15 -1.93
C VAL A 53 8.48 0.81 -0.95
N ALA A 54 9.76 0.43 -1.01
CA ALA A 54 10.80 1.04 -0.19
C ALA A 54 11.01 2.52 -0.55
N ALA A 55 10.91 2.90 -1.83
CA ALA A 55 11.01 4.29 -2.26
C ALA A 55 9.84 5.14 -1.73
N LEU A 56 8.60 4.64 -1.79
CA LEU A 56 7.43 5.31 -1.22
C LEU A 56 7.57 5.51 0.29
N ALA A 57 7.99 4.47 1.02
CA ALA A 57 8.23 4.57 2.45
C ALA A 57 9.33 5.60 2.80
N ARG A 58 10.45 5.62 2.04
CA ARG A 58 11.51 6.63 2.21
C ARG A 58 11.04 8.04 1.90
N ALA A 59 10.09 8.20 0.99
CA ALA A 59 9.46 9.49 0.68
C ALA A 59 8.40 9.92 1.72
N GLY A 60 8.20 9.13 2.78
CA GLY A 60 7.28 9.46 3.88
C GLY A 60 5.84 9.02 3.66
N TYR A 61 5.53 8.33 2.56
CA TYR A 61 4.20 7.75 2.37
C TYR A 61 3.99 6.57 3.33
N VAL A 62 2.75 6.44 3.78
CA VAL A 62 2.31 5.43 4.73
C VAL A 62 1.43 4.41 4.01
N ASP A 63 1.79 3.12 4.10
CA ASP A 63 0.97 2.01 3.63
C ASP A 63 -0.30 1.90 4.50
N CYS A 64 -1.47 2.24 3.93
CA CYS A 64 -2.73 2.24 4.66
C CYS A 64 -3.11 0.86 5.20
N TRP A 65 -2.73 -0.23 4.53
CA TRP A 65 -2.99 -1.59 5.02
C TRP A 65 -2.29 -1.84 6.35
N ARG A 66 -0.98 -1.57 6.38
CA ARG A 66 -0.16 -1.72 7.59
C ARG A 66 -0.59 -0.75 8.68
N ARG A 67 -0.85 0.51 8.32
CA ARG A 67 -1.22 1.53 9.31
C ARG A 67 -2.51 1.21 10.02
N ALA A 68 -3.47 0.60 9.33
CA ALA A 68 -4.73 0.14 9.92
C ALA A 68 -4.59 -1.14 10.76
N GLY A 69 -3.38 -1.72 10.88
CA GLY A 69 -3.15 -2.96 11.63
C GLY A 69 -3.89 -4.15 11.03
N CYS A 70 -4.08 -4.16 9.70
CA CYS A 70 -4.82 -5.24 9.05
C CYS A 70 -4.06 -6.56 9.14
N GLU A 71 -4.61 -7.48 9.94
CA GLU A 71 -4.20 -8.88 10.01
C GLU A 71 -5.02 -9.73 9.03
N GLY A 72 -4.44 -10.82 8.51
CA GLY A 72 -5.09 -11.74 7.57
C GLY A 72 -4.41 -11.81 6.20
N PRO A 73 -5.06 -12.42 5.19
CA PRO A 73 -4.42 -12.69 3.91
C PRO A 73 -4.11 -11.38 3.15
N VAL A 74 -2.84 -11.01 3.11
CA VAL A 74 -2.32 -9.81 2.42
C VAL A 74 -2.59 -9.83 0.92
N ALA A 75 -2.77 -11.01 0.33
CA ALA A 75 -2.79 -11.19 -1.12
C ALA A 75 -3.93 -10.45 -1.82
N THR A 76 -3.60 -9.59 -2.78
CA THR A 76 -4.60 -8.87 -3.59
C THR A 76 -4.78 -9.46 -4.97
N CYS A 77 -3.97 -10.43 -5.40
CA CYS A 77 -4.15 -11.09 -6.70
C CYS A 77 -4.15 -12.63 -6.61
N ARG A 78 -4.45 -13.29 -7.73
CA ARG A 78 -4.50 -14.76 -7.87
C ARG A 78 -3.17 -15.48 -7.62
N PHE A 79 -2.06 -14.75 -7.65
CA PHE A 79 -0.73 -15.28 -7.32
C PHE A 79 -0.43 -15.27 -5.83
N GLU A 80 -1.45 -15.01 -5.01
CA GLU A 80 -1.34 -14.98 -3.56
C GLU A 80 -0.26 -14.01 -3.06
N THR A 81 -0.11 -12.90 -3.78
CA THR A 81 0.76 -11.78 -3.45
C THR A 81 -0.06 -10.49 -3.34
N ARG A 82 0.38 -9.57 -2.49
CA ARG A 82 -0.12 -8.20 -2.41
C ARG A 82 0.64 -7.34 -3.41
N VAL A 83 -0.07 -6.82 -4.40
CA VAL A 83 0.45 -5.91 -5.42
C VAL A 83 -0.38 -4.63 -5.55
N ASP A 84 -1.60 -4.63 -5.01
CA ASP A 84 -2.51 -3.50 -4.99
C ASP A 84 -2.38 -2.76 -3.65
N TYR A 85 -2.11 -1.46 -3.71
CA TYR A 85 -1.81 -0.64 -2.53
C TYR A 85 -2.65 0.64 -2.49
N ILE A 86 -2.77 1.18 -1.27
CA ILE A 86 -3.19 2.56 -1.00
C ILE A 86 -2.14 3.16 -0.07
N TRP A 87 -1.38 4.13 -0.57
CA TRP A 87 -0.37 4.88 0.17
C TRP A 87 -0.88 6.29 0.44
N ALA A 88 -0.85 6.72 1.70
CA ALA A 88 -1.23 8.06 2.12
C ALA A 88 0.00 8.90 2.44
N ASP A 89 0.02 10.15 1.99
CA ASP A 89 1.06 11.08 2.42
C ASP A 89 0.76 11.64 3.83
N PRO A 90 1.77 12.19 4.53
CA PRO A 90 1.57 12.77 5.85
C PRO A 90 0.56 13.94 5.89
N ALA A 91 0.53 14.82 4.88
CA ALA A 91 -0.37 15.97 4.87
C ALA A 91 -1.85 15.57 4.72
N LEU A 92 -2.14 14.43 4.08
CA LEU A 92 -3.46 13.80 4.14
C LEU A 92 -3.77 13.34 5.56
N LEU A 93 -2.85 12.60 6.20
CA LEU A 93 -3.07 12.00 7.52
C LEU A 93 -3.21 13.02 8.66
N GLU A 94 -2.67 14.23 8.49
CA GLU A 94 -2.90 15.35 9.43
C GLU A 94 -4.35 15.86 9.42
N ARG A 95 -5.04 15.70 8.29
CA ARG A 95 -6.39 16.25 8.06
C ARG A 95 -7.46 15.16 8.08
N TRP A 96 -7.07 13.95 7.72
CA TRP A 96 -7.94 12.81 7.53
C TRP A 96 -7.35 11.59 8.23
N SER A 97 -7.98 11.17 9.32
CA SER A 97 -7.57 9.97 10.04
C SER A 97 -8.02 8.73 9.26
N LEU A 98 -7.07 7.86 8.92
CA LEU A 98 -7.38 6.53 8.41
C LEU A 98 -8.18 5.75 9.48
N SER A 99 -9.45 5.48 9.20
CA SER A 99 -10.33 4.75 10.13
C SER A 99 -10.39 3.27 9.83
N ARG A 100 -10.15 2.86 8.56
CA ARG A 100 -10.15 1.46 8.16
C ARG A 100 -9.37 1.26 6.86
N CYS A 101 -8.69 0.14 6.72
CA CYS A 101 -8.27 -0.42 5.44
C CYS A 101 -8.76 -1.88 5.35
N ARG A 102 -9.07 -2.38 4.16
CA ARG A 102 -9.42 -3.80 3.95
C ARG A 102 -9.34 -4.20 2.48
N ARG A 103 -9.18 -5.50 2.27
CA ARG A 103 -9.40 -6.17 0.99
C ARG A 103 -10.88 -6.50 0.88
N LEU A 104 -11.45 -6.35 -0.31
CA LEU A 104 -12.84 -6.70 -0.58
C LEU A 104 -12.88 -8.07 -1.27
N ASP A 105 -13.26 -9.09 -0.52
CA ASP A 105 -13.29 -10.50 -0.99
C ASP A 105 -14.60 -10.87 -1.70
N ARG A 106 -15.25 -9.90 -2.36
CA ARG A 106 -16.51 -10.13 -3.06
C ARG A 106 -16.24 -10.69 -4.45
N ASP A 107 -17.06 -11.66 -4.86
CA ASP A 107 -17.01 -12.38 -6.14
C ASP A 107 -15.60 -12.59 -6.73
N ARG A 108 -14.95 -13.67 -6.31
CA ARG A 108 -13.61 -14.09 -6.75
C ARG A 108 -13.47 -14.37 -8.25
N PHE A 109 -14.55 -14.30 -9.02
CA PHE A 109 -14.55 -14.60 -10.46
C PHE A 109 -14.60 -13.34 -11.33
N ALA A 110 -14.81 -12.16 -10.74
CA ALA A 110 -14.90 -10.91 -11.50
C ALA A 110 -13.54 -10.41 -12.03
N SER A 111 -12.45 -10.71 -11.32
CA SER A 111 -11.08 -10.34 -11.68
C SER A 111 -10.09 -11.28 -11.00
N ASP A 112 -8.86 -11.38 -11.54
CA ASP A 112 -7.77 -12.02 -10.83
C ASP A 112 -7.17 -11.15 -9.72
N HIS A 113 -7.66 -9.92 -9.55
CA HIS A 113 -7.38 -9.02 -8.43
C HIS A 113 -8.59 -8.89 -7.49
N ARG A 114 -8.29 -8.54 -6.24
CA ARG A 114 -9.24 -8.24 -5.16
C ARG A 114 -9.09 -6.77 -4.80
N PRO A 115 -10.16 -5.96 -4.89
CA PRO A 115 -10.09 -4.53 -4.59
C PRO A 115 -9.61 -4.26 -3.17
N VAL A 116 -8.82 -3.19 -3.00
CA VAL A 116 -8.42 -2.67 -1.69
C VAL A 116 -9.17 -1.36 -1.46
N ALA A 117 -9.70 -1.19 -0.25
CA ALA A 117 -10.45 -0.01 0.14
C ALA A 117 -9.90 0.57 1.46
N ALA A 118 -9.71 1.88 1.48
CA ALA A 118 -9.40 2.64 2.69
C ALA A 118 -10.52 3.65 2.97
N SER A 119 -10.90 3.78 4.24
CA SER A 119 -11.86 4.76 4.71
C SER A 119 -11.15 5.77 5.59
N PHE A 120 -11.45 7.03 5.37
CA PHE A 120 -10.88 8.15 6.10
C PHE A 120 -12.01 8.95 6.75
N GLN A 121 -11.75 9.46 7.95
CA GLN A 121 -12.61 10.41 8.63
C GLN A 121 -11.90 11.75 8.69
N ILE A 122 -12.64 12.83 8.41
CA ILE A 122 -12.12 14.18 8.62
C ILE A 122 -11.79 14.31 10.11
N ALA A 123 -10.54 14.61 10.43
CA ALA A 123 -10.19 14.99 11.79
C ALA A 123 -11.02 16.24 12.10
N ALA A 124 -11.87 16.19 13.13
CA ALA A 124 -12.67 17.34 13.54
C ALA A 124 -11.73 18.54 13.59
N LEU A 125 -12.00 19.58 12.78
CA LEU A 125 -11.22 20.80 12.80
C LEU A 125 -11.35 21.33 14.23
N GLY A 126 -10.34 21.07 15.06
CA GLY A 126 -10.16 21.81 16.29
C GLY A 126 -10.21 23.27 15.87
N GLN A 127 -11.18 24.01 16.40
CA GLN A 127 -11.26 25.45 16.22
C GLN A 127 -9.86 25.97 16.51
N ARG A 128 -9.13 26.40 15.48
CA ARG A 128 -7.88 27.11 15.68
C ARG A 128 -8.28 28.29 16.55
N ALA A 129 -7.84 28.29 17.80
CA ALA A 129 -8.00 29.43 18.68
C ALA A 129 -7.50 30.65 17.90
N ARG A 130 -8.36 31.67 17.88
CA ARG A 130 -8.15 32.92 17.16
C ARG A 130 -6.85 33.59 17.58
#